data_AF-A0A7D5S6V0-F1
#
_entry.id   AF-A0A7D5S6V0-F1
#
_cell.length_a   1.000
_cell.length_b   1.000
_cell.length_c   1.000
_cell.angle_alpha   90.00
_cell.angle_beta   90.00
_cell.angle_gamma   90.00
#
_symmetry.space_group_name_H-M   'P 1'
#
loop_
_entity.id
_entity.type
_entity.pdbx_description
1 polymer ?
#
loop_
_entity_poly.entity_id
_entity_poly.type
_entity_poly.pdbx_seq_one_letter_code
_entity_poly.pdbx_strand_id
1 'polypeptide(L)'
;MYRVIGFIFTIVFAGLLSGCNPCNIIGKCPPYKPPPSPPPCGEIVDKLKLYGVQVIQVGDTLRIILPTDDYFRGTSTTELQPGRAPYLYKIATLLQCGCYEGYPVHVNGYTDEVGTPNQRRARARQRAQTIAAYLWADGIPLQRMQVAGYGAADALSSNETVVGSSNNRRVEITMPR
;
A
#
# COMPACT_ATOMS: atom_id res chain seq x y z
N MET A 1 56.45 -26.49 41.02
CA MET A 1 55.64 -26.97 42.16
C MET A 1 54.16 -27.07 41.73
N TYR A 2 53.32 -27.66 42.58
CA TYR A 2 51.86 -27.84 42.53
C TYR A 2 51.06 -26.56 42.18
N ARG A 3 49.77 -26.55 41.77
CA ARG A 3 48.76 -27.52 41.21
C ARG A 3 47.50 -26.73 40.74
N VAL A 4 46.63 -27.34 39.88
CA VAL A 4 45.12 -27.27 39.81
C VAL A 4 44.43 -25.91 40.13
N ILE A 5 43.57 -25.25 39.33
CA ILE A 5 42.54 -25.58 38.29
C ILE A 5 42.49 -24.47 37.20
N GLY A 6 41.82 -24.56 36.03
CA GLY A 6 41.27 -25.73 35.30
C GLY A 6 39.75 -25.73 34.96
N PHE A 7 39.28 -25.05 33.89
CA PHE A 7 37.93 -25.21 33.26
C PHE A 7 37.91 -24.76 31.78
N ILE A 8 37.45 -25.63 30.87
CA ILE A 8 37.15 -25.32 29.46
C ILE A 8 35.63 -25.22 29.32
N PHE A 9 35.11 -24.10 28.81
CA PHE A 9 33.67 -23.92 28.55
C PHE A 9 33.36 -23.99 27.05
N THR A 10 33.20 -25.21 26.54
CA THR A 10 32.72 -25.45 25.18
C THR A 10 31.22 -25.15 25.09
N ILE A 11 30.85 -23.98 24.59
CA ILE A 11 29.45 -23.61 24.37
C ILE A 11 28.92 -24.40 23.15
N VAL A 12 28.34 -25.57 23.41
CA VAL A 12 27.59 -26.34 22.41
C VAL A 12 26.27 -25.61 22.14
N PHE A 13 26.18 -24.93 21.00
CA PHE A 13 25.00 -24.16 20.61
C PHE A 13 23.89 -25.08 20.08
N ALA A 14 23.27 -25.86 20.97
CA ALA A 14 22.18 -26.80 20.70
C ALA A 14 20.83 -26.09 20.41
N GLY A 15 20.84 -25.16 19.45
CA GLY A 15 19.65 -24.45 18.97
C GLY A 15 18.81 -25.34 18.06
N LEU A 16 17.93 -26.15 18.66
CA LEU A 16 16.96 -26.96 17.91
C LEU A 16 16.06 -26.07 17.05
N LEU A 17 16.04 -26.32 15.74
CA LEU A 17 15.05 -25.77 14.82
C LEU A 17 13.70 -26.45 15.07
N SER A 18 12.99 -25.98 16.10
CA SER A 18 11.61 -26.37 16.43
C SER A 18 10.62 -25.86 15.38
N GLY A 19 10.67 -26.46 14.18
CA GLY A 19 9.66 -26.24 13.15
C GLY A 19 8.30 -26.70 13.66
N CYS A 20 7.34 -25.78 13.75
CA CYS A 20 5.99 -26.05 14.22
C CYS A 20 5.22 -26.97 13.25
N ASN A 21 5.37 -28.27 13.41
CA ASN A 21 4.61 -29.32 12.73
C ASN A 21 3.55 -29.91 13.68
N PRO A 22 2.35 -29.32 13.79
CA PRO A 22 1.23 -29.91 14.52
C PRO A 22 0.51 -31.02 13.69
N CYS A 23 1.26 -31.83 12.96
CA CYS A 23 0.77 -33.07 12.36
C CYS A 23 0.61 -34.12 13.47
N ASN A 24 -0.48 -34.02 14.23
CA ASN A 24 -0.73 -34.93 15.34
C ASN A 24 -0.85 -36.39 14.85
N ILE A 25 -0.35 -37.32 15.66
CA ILE A 25 -0.17 -38.71 15.28
C ILE A 25 -1.53 -39.42 15.30
N ILE A 26 -2.20 -39.48 14.14
CA ILE A 26 -2.98 -40.62 13.60
C ILE A 26 -3.52 -40.23 12.20
N GLY A 27 -2.78 -40.64 11.16
CA GLY A 27 -3.29 -41.01 9.83
C GLY A 27 -3.99 -39.99 8.90
N LYS A 28 -4.51 -38.86 9.38
CA LYS A 28 -5.24 -37.89 8.54
C LYS A 28 -4.95 -36.44 8.92
N CYS A 29 -4.21 -35.75 8.06
CA CYS A 29 -4.36 -34.30 7.94
C CYS A 29 -5.83 -34.00 7.57
N PRO A 30 -6.43 -32.89 8.03
CA PRO A 30 -7.68 -32.43 7.45
C PRO A 30 -7.47 -32.23 5.93
N PRO A 31 -8.44 -32.60 5.07
CA PRO A 31 -8.29 -32.40 3.64
C PRO A 31 -8.01 -30.92 3.37
N TYR A 32 -7.00 -30.64 2.55
CA TYR A 32 -6.65 -29.27 2.18
C TYR A 32 -7.86 -28.60 1.55
N LYS A 33 -8.54 -27.74 2.34
CA LYS A 33 -9.57 -26.86 1.83
C LYS A 33 -8.82 -25.71 1.15
N PRO A 34 -8.86 -25.58 -0.19
CA PRO A 34 -8.29 -24.41 -0.83
C PRO A 34 -8.93 -23.14 -0.24
N PRO A 35 -8.20 -22.02 -0.16
CA PRO A 35 -8.81 -20.75 0.20
C PRO A 35 -10.00 -20.48 -0.74
N PRO A 36 -11.08 -19.85 -0.26
CA PRO A 36 -12.19 -19.50 -1.13
C PRO A 36 -11.66 -18.67 -2.31
N SER A 37 -12.16 -18.94 -3.51
CA SER A 37 -11.80 -18.20 -4.71
C SER A 37 -11.95 -16.70 -4.45
N PRO A 38 -10.96 -15.85 -4.82
CA PRO A 38 -11.06 -14.42 -4.59
C PRO A 38 -12.33 -13.86 -5.25
N PRO A 39 -13.04 -12.92 -4.61
CA PRO A 39 -14.28 -12.38 -5.16
C PRO A 39 -14.01 -11.69 -6.50
N PRO A 40 -14.96 -11.72 -7.46
CA PRO A 40 -14.78 -11.06 -8.75
C PRO A 40 -14.36 -9.61 -8.58
N CYS A 41 -13.31 -9.15 -9.25
CA CYS A 41 -12.69 -7.86 -8.92
C CYS A 41 -13.63 -6.65 -9.15
N GLY A 42 -14.72 -6.81 -9.92
CA GLY A 42 -15.82 -5.84 -9.99
C GLY A 42 -16.56 -5.65 -8.66
N GLU A 43 -16.83 -6.73 -7.91
CA GLU A 43 -17.43 -6.69 -6.57
C GLU A 43 -16.55 -5.90 -5.59
N ILE A 44 -15.22 -6.03 -5.71
CA ILE A 44 -14.26 -5.26 -4.91
C ILE A 44 -14.29 -3.78 -5.30
N VAL A 45 -14.34 -3.46 -6.60
CA VAL A 45 -14.48 -2.09 -7.11
C VAL A 45 -15.78 -1.43 -6.63
N ASP A 46 -16.91 -2.13 -6.65
CA ASP A 46 -18.20 -1.59 -6.21
C ASP A 46 -18.26 -1.43 -4.68
N LYS A 47 -17.63 -2.34 -3.92
CA LYS A 47 -17.39 -2.15 -2.49
C LYS A 47 -16.53 -0.91 -2.22
N LEU A 48 -15.46 -0.66 -2.99
CA LEU A 48 -14.62 0.53 -2.84
C LEU A 48 -15.44 1.83 -3.07
N LYS A 49 -16.30 1.86 -4.10
CA LYS A 49 -17.24 2.99 -4.32
C LYS A 49 -18.19 3.20 -3.14
N LEU A 50 -18.77 2.12 -2.60
CA LEU A 50 -19.64 2.16 -1.42
C LEU A 50 -18.91 2.74 -0.18
N TYR A 51 -17.60 2.51 -0.08
CA TYR A 51 -16.73 3.07 0.96
C TYR A 51 -16.26 4.51 0.70
N GLY A 52 -16.81 5.19 -0.32
CA GLY A 52 -16.44 6.57 -0.67
C GLY A 52 -15.08 6.70 -1.37
N VAL A 53 -14.44 5.59 -1.76
CA VAL A 53 -13.21 5.61 -2.55
C VAL A 53 -13.60 5.89 -4.00
N GLN A 54 -13.08 6.98 -4.57
CA GLN A 54 -13.36 7.35 -5.96
C GLN A 54 -12.60 6.41 -6.91
N VAL A 55 -13.33 5.60 -7.67
CA VAL A 55 -12.78 4.63 -8.63
C VAL A 55 -13.42 4.87 -10.00
N ILE A 56 -12.61 5.20 -10.99
CA ILE A 56 -13.02 5.49 -12.38
C ILE A 56 -12.20 4.67 -13.38
N GLN A 57 -12.82 4.25 -14.47
CA GLN A 57 -12.13 3.65 -15.62
C GLN A 57 -11.85 4.75 -16.66
N VAL A 58 -10.66 4.74 -17.25
CA VAL A 58 -10.23 5.66 -18.30
C VAL A 58 -9.66 4.83 -19.45
N GLY A 59 -10.53 4.43 -20.38
CA GLY A 59 -10.24 3.31 -21.28
C GLY A 59 -9.95 2.05 -20.45
N ASP A 60 -8.87 1.37 -20.77
CA ASP A 60 -8.38 0.18 -20.07
C ASP A 60 -7.61 0.49 -18.77
N THR A 61 -7.39 1.78 -18.43
CA THR A 61 -6.70 2.16 -17.20
C THR A 61 -7.68 2.36 -16.04
N LEU A 62 -7.57 1.52 -15.00
CA LEU A 62 -8.24 1.77 -13.72
C LEU A 62 -7.52 2.89 -12.99
N ARG A 63 -8.26 3.91 -12.56
CA ARG A 63 -7.77 5.03 -11.75
C ARG A 63 -8.56 5.17 -10.46
N ILE A 64 -7.85 5.13 -9.34
CA ILE A 64 -8.37 5.39 -8.00
C ILE A 64 -7.87 6.77 -7.54
N ILE A 65 -8.76 7.61 -7.03
CA ILE A 65 -8.43 8.97 -6.55
C ILE A 65 -8.57 9.02 -5.03
N LEU A 66 -7.49 9.42 -4.35
CA LEU A 66 -7.41 9.58 -2.90
C LEU A 66 -7.16 11.07 -2.57
N PRO A 67 -8.19 11.84 -2.13
CA PRO A 67 -8.00 13.24 -1.74
C PRO A 67 -7.04 13.34 -0.55
N THR A 68 -5.99 14.17 -0.63
CA THR A 68 -4.97 14.18 0.44
C THR A 68 -5.48 14.82 1.73
N ASP A 69 -6.48 15.67 1.63
CA ASP A 69 -7.09 16.35 2.78
C ASP A 69 -7.92 15.36 3.63
N ASP A 70 -8.48 14.33 2.99
CA ASP A 70 -9.11 13.18 3.65
C ASP A 70 -8.09 12.17 4.19
N TYR A 71 -7.01 11.91 3.44
CA TYR A 71 -6.12 10.78 3.73
C TYR A 71 -4.96 11.11 4.68
N PHE A 72 -4.51 12.36 4.74
CA PHE A 72 -3.38 12.81 5.55
C PHE A 72 -3.84 13.76 6.67
N ARG A 73 -3.05 13.89 7.75
CA ARG A 73 -3.41 14.73 8.91
C ARG A 73 -3.35 16.25 8.68
N GLY A 74 -3.16 16.71 7.44
CA GLY A 74 -3.11 18.13 7.09
C GLY A 74 -2.35 18.43 5.79
N THR A 75 -2.53 19.63 5.25
CA THR A 75 -2.05 20.03 3.91
C THR A 75 -0.52 20.10 3.76
N SER A 76 0.23 20.21 4.87
CA SER A 76 1.70 20.21 4.89
C SER A 76 2.35 18.85 5.22
N THR A 77 1.60 17.89 5.77
CA THR A 77 2.15 16.61 6.28
C THR A 77 2.03 15.46 5.28
N THR A 78 2.86 14.43 5.50
CA THR A 78 2.93 13.15 4.79
C THR A 78 2.50 11.97 5.68
N GLU A 79 2.01 12.25 6.90
CA GLU A 79 1.47 11.30 7.87
C GLU A 79 0.00 10.95 7.53
N LEU A 80 -0.29 9.67 7.37
CA LEU A 80 -1.64 9.16 7.10
C LEU A 80 -2.54 9.31 8.33
N GLN A 81 -3.84 9.59 8.14
CA GLN A 81 -4.81 9.52 9.23
C GLN A 81 -5.02 8.04 9.63
N PRO A 82 -5.01 7.67 10.94
CA PRO A 82 -5.12 6.27 11.38
C PRO A 82 -6.35 5.53 10.84
N GLY A 83 -7.50 6.22 10.76
CA GLY A 83 -8.74 5.66 10.23
C GLY A 83 -8.76 5.39 8.72
N ARG A 84 -7.67 5.69 7.98
CA ARG A 84 -7.62 5.56 6.51
C ARG A 84 -6.88 4.32 6.02
N ALA A 85 -6.03 3.71 6.83
CA ALA A 85 -5.35 2.45 6.50
C ALA A 85 -6.31 1.31 6.06
N PRO A 86 -7.51 1.13 6.66
CA PRO A 86 -8.45 0.10 6.21
C PRO A 86 -8.96 0.24 4.76
N TYR A 87 -8.90 1.45 4.18
CA TYR A 87 -9.23 1.64 2.75
C TYR A 87 -8.03 1.31 1.85
N LEU A 88 -6.80 1.57 2.30
CA LEU A 88 -5.59 1.17 1.57
C LEU A 88 -5.46 -0.35 1.50
N TYR A 89 -5.75 -1.06 2.60
CA TYR A 89 -5.80 -2.53 2.63
C TYR A 89 -6.82 -3.11 1.62
N LYS A 90 -8.00 -2.48 1.49
CA LYS A 90 -9.01 -2.86 0.49
C LYS A 90 -8.55 -2.59 -0.95
N ILE A 91 -7.72 -1.56 -1.17
CA ILE A 91 -7.08 -1.30 -2.46
C ILE A 91 -5.99 -2.34 -2.72
N ALA A 92 -5.15 -2.70 -1.75
CA ALA A 92 -4.17 -3.78 -1.88
C ALA A 92 -4.85 -5.13 -2.22
N THR A 93 -6.01 -5.42 -1.60
CA THR A 93 -6.86 -6.58 -1.92
C THR A 93 -7.30 -6.56 -3.39
N LEU A 94 -7.62 -5.38 -3.97
CA LEU A 94 -7.93 -5.26 -5.39
C LEU A 94 -6.69 -5.47 -6.29
N LEU A 95 -5.53 -4.95 -5.89
CA LEU A 95 -4.24 -5.10 -6.59
C LEU A 95 -3.68 -6.53 -6.58
N GLN A 96 -4.15 -7.36 -5.64
CA GLN A 96 -3.90 -8.80 -5.53
C GLN A 96 -5.01 -9.65 -6.16
N CYS A 97 -6.15 -9.05 -6.55
CA CYS A 97 -7.22 -9.76 -7.23
C CYS A 97 -6.79 -10.10 -8.67
N GLY A 98 -7.03 -11.33 -9.12
CA GLY A 98 -6.45 -11.88 -10.35
C GLY A 98 -6.72 -11.11 -11.66
N CYS A 99 -7.67 -10.16 -11.69
CA CYS A 99 -7.78 -9.24 -12.84
C CYS A 99 -6.66 -8.19 -12.87
N TYR A 100 -6.18 -7.72 -11.71
CA TYR A 100 -5.13 -6.70 -11.59
C TYR A 100 -3.80 -7.25 -11.08
N GLU A 101 -3.67 -8.55 -10.85
CA GLU A 101 -2.40 -9.21 -10.58
C GLU A 101 -1.42 -9.06 -11.76
N GLY A 102 -0.12 -9.03 -11.49
CA GLY A 102 0.95 -8.83 -12.49
C GLY A 102 1.09 -7.40 -13.02
N TYR A 103 0.00 -6.67 -13.21
CA TYR A 103 -0.03 -5.33 -13.80
C TYR A 103 0.77 -4.27 -12.99
N PRO A 104 1.35 -3.25 -13.65
CA PRO A 104 2.04 -2.16 -12.96
C PRO A 104 1.06 -1.28 -12.18
N VAL A 105 1.54 -0.69 -11.10
CA VAL A 105 0.78 0.15 -10.17
C VAL A 105 1.51 1.48 -10.04
N HIS A 106 0.99 2.53 -10.66
CA HIS A 106 1.58 3.86 -10.59
C HIS A 106 0.90 4.63 -9.45
N VAL A 107 1.68 5.12 -8.49
CA VAL A 107 1.23 5.92 -7.35
C VAL A 107 1.72 7.36 -7.58
N ASN A 108 0.79 8.23 -7.94
CA ASN A 108 1.07 9.54 -8.53
C ASN A 108 0.54 10.65 -7.60
N GLY A 109 1.45 11.39 -6.96
CA GLY A 109 1.09 12.49 -6.07
C GLY A 109 0.91 13.82 -6.80
N TYR A 110 -0.10 14.58 -6.39
CA TYR A 110 -0.45 15.92 -6.89
C TYR A 110 -0.68 16.91 -5.74
N THR A 111 -0.64 18.21 -6.04
CA THR A 111 -0.91 19.30 -5.10
C THR A 111 -1.71 20.42 -5.77
N ASP A 112 -2.23 21.33 -4.96
CA ASP A 112 -2.52 22.71 -5.38
C ASP A 112 -1.23 23.47 -5.80
N GLU A 113 -1.37 24.75 -6.13
CA GLU A 113 -0.25 25.63 -6.49
C GLU A 113 0.47 26.31 -5.31
N VAL A 114 0.25 25.89 -4.05
CA VAL A 114 0.82 26.59 -2.89
C VAL A 114 2.30 26.26 -2.67
N GLY A 115 3.15 27.29 -2.65
CA GLY A 115 4.61 27.17 -2.46
C GLY A 115 5.37 26.81 -3.74
N THR A 116 6.69 26.63 -3.64
CA THR A 116 7.56 26.55 -4.83
C THR A 116 7.42 25.22 -5.59
N PRO A 117 7.61 25.19 -6.93
CA PRO A 117 7.46 23.95 -7.73
C PRO A 117 8.31 22.77 -7.25
N ASN A 118 9.46 23.02 -6.61
CA ASN A 118 10.30 21.97 -6.04
C ASN A 118 9.72 21.44 -4.72
N GLN A 119 9.23 22.31 -3.84
CA GLN A 119 8.52 21.90 -2.63
C GLN A 119 7.23 21.13 -2.96
N ARG A 120 6.47 21.59 -3.97
CA ARG A 120 5.24 20.93 -4.45
C ARG A 120 5.52 19.50 -4.92
N ARG A 121 6.49 19.32 -5.83
CA ARG A 121 6.92 17.99 -6.32
C ARG A 121 7.48 17.09 -5.22
N ALA A 122 8.21 17.64 -4.24
CA ALA A 122 8.70 16.88 -3.09
C ALA A 122 7.55 16.38 -2.20
N ARG A 123 6.64 17.25 -1.75
CA ARG A 123 5.49 16.86 -0.91
C ARG A 123 4.59 15.84 -1.63
N ALA A 124 4.33 16.06 -2.92
CA ALA A 124 3.60 15.14 -3.78
C ALA A 124 4.23 13.75 -3.79
N ARG A 125 5.54 13.66 -4.07
CA ARG A 125 6.29 12.39 -4.10
C ARG A 125 6.28 11.71 -2.74
N GLN A 126 6.48 12.46 -1.65
CA GLN A 126 6.50 11.90 -0.30
C GLN A 126 5.14 11.31 0.09
N ARG A 127 4.01 11.96 -0.26
CA ARG A 127 2.67 11.38 -0.05
C ARG A 127 2.45 10.11 -0.86
N ALA A 128 2.86 10.11 -2.12
CA ALA A 128 2.80 8.91 -2.97
C ALA A 128 3.68 7.78 -2.39
N GLN A 129 4.84 8.10 -1.81
CA GLN A 129 5.70 7.16 -1.09
C GLN A 129 5.05 6.62 0.19
N THR A 130 4.33 7.45 0.97
CA THR A 130 3.54 6.96 2.12
C THR A 130 2.50 5.94 1.66
N ILE A 131 1.70 6.24 0.63
CA ILE A 131 0.67 5.32 0.12
C ILE A 131 1.31 4.02 -0.40
N ALA A 132 2.39 4.12 -1.18
CA ALA A 132 3.12 2.95 -1.69
C ALA A 132 3.74 2.10 -0.56
N ALA A 133 4.16 2.69 0.55
CA ALA A 133 4.68 1.97 1.71
C ALA A 133 3.57 1.17 2.44
N TYR A 134 2.35 1.70 2.53
CA TYR A 134 1.20 0.95 3.04
C TYR A 134 0.84 -0.21 2.10
N LEU A 135 0.74 0.04 0.78
CA LEU A 135 0.47 -1.03 -0.21
C LEU A 135 1.57 -2.11 -0.20
N TRP A 136 2.84 -1.73 0.00
CA TRP A 136 3.93 -2.69 0.17
C TRP A 136 3.78 -3.54 1.43
N ALA A 137 3.45 -2.93 2.57
CA ALA A 137 3.19 -3.64 3.83
C ALA A 137 1.98 -4.58 3.73
N ASP A 138 0.94 -4.21 2.97
CA ASP A 138 -0.21 -5.05 2.64
C ASP A 138 0.10 -6.12 1.55
N GLY A 139 1.36 -6.23 1.11
CA GLY A 139 1.85 -7.32 0.27
C GLY A 139 1.95 -7.04 -1.23
N ILE A 140 1.94 -5.79 -1.68
CA ILE A 140 2.19 -5.46 -3.10
C ILE A 140 3.70 -5.43 -3.39
N PRO A 141 4.22 -6.21 -4.36
CA PRO A 141 5.64 -6.19 -4.72
C PRO A 141 6.12 -4.81 -5.18
N LEU A 142 7.25 -4.33 -4.63
CA LEU A 142 7.87 -3.05 -5.03
C LEU A 142 8.19 -2.99 -6.53
N GLN A 143 8.50 -4.13 -7.15
CA GLN A 143 8.78 -4.26 -8.58
C GLN A 143 7.56 -3.91 -9.46
N ARG A 144 6.34 -4.02 -8.92
CA ARG A 144 5.10 -3.57 -9.60
C ARG A 144 4.83 -2.08 -9.40
N MET A 145 5.43 -1.43 -8.39
CA MET A 145 5.08 -0.07 -7.99
C MET A 145 6.02 0.99 -8.55
N GLN A 146 5.45 1.97 -9.25
CA GLN A 146 6.15 3.17 -9.71
C GLN A 146 5.62 4.38 -8.93
N VAL A 147 6.49 5.20 -8.34
CA VAL A 147 6.09 6.26 -7.42
C VAL A 147 6.58 7.63 -7.90
N ALA A 148 5.64 8.51 -8.22
CA ALA A 148 5.89 9.83 -8.81
C ALA A 148 5.24 10.97 -8.02
N GLY A 149 5.78 12.18 -8.19
CA GLY A 149 5.26 13.40 -7.57
C GLY A 149 5.27 14.55 -8.56
N TYR A 150 4.11 14.82 -9.17
CA TYR A 150 3.94 15.81 -10.23
C TYR A 150 3.76 17.22 -9.68
N GLY A 151 3.33 17.36 -8.42
CA GLY A 151 3.00 18.65 -7.83
C GLY A 151 1.72 19.21 -8.46
N ALA A 152 1.77 20.42 -8.98
CA ALA A 152 0.60 21.11 -9.54
C ALA A 152 0.35 20.89 -11.04
N ALA A 153 1.02 19.90 -11.66
CA ALA A 153 0.65 19.48 -13.02
C ALA A 153 -0.67 18.69 -13.01
N ASP A 154 -1.31 18.53 -14.17
CA ASP A 154 -2.54 17.77 -14.35
C ASP A 154 -3.65 18.16 -13.34
N ALA A 155 -3.86 19.47 -13.18
CA ALA A 155 -4.93 20.03 -12.37
C ALA A 155 -6.31 19.62 -12.94
N LEU A 156 -7.21 19.18 -12.05
CA LEU A 156 -8.58 18.79 -12.40
C LEU A 156 -9.56 19.97 -12.33
N SER A 157 -9.15 21.09 -11.71
CA SER A 157 -10.03 22.24 -11.45
C SER A 157 -9.21 23.52 -11.16
N SER A 158 -9.85 24.69 -11.15
CA SER A 158 -9.17 25.96 -10.85
C SER A 158 -8.70 26.04 -9.40
N ASN A 159 -7.42 26.38 -9.21
CA ASN A 159 -6.81 26.64 -7.91
C ASN A 159 -7.31 27.94 -7.25
N GLU A 160 -8.06 28.80 -7.97
CA GLU A 160 -8.66 30.03 -7.45
C GLU A 160 -9.81 29.75 -6.46
N THR A 161 -10.38 28.54 -6.49
CA THR A 161 -11.49 28.13 -5.62
C THR A 161 -11.01 27.12 -4.57
N VAL A 162 -11.53 27.22 -3.34
CA VAL A 162 -11.21 26.27 -2.25
C VAL A 162 -11.54 24.82 -2.65
N VAL A 163 -12.65 24.63 -3.35
CA VAL A 163 -13.12 23.31 -3.84
C VAL A 163 -12.18 22.78 -4.93
N GLY A 164 -11.87 23.58 -5.96
CA GLY A 164 -10.99 23.16 -7.05
C GLY A 164 -9.54 22.91 -6.59
N SER A 165 -9.05 23.75 -5.67
CA SER A 165 -7.77 23.55 -4.97
C SER A 165 -7.74 22.23 -4.18
N SER A 166 -8.85 21.86 -3.50
CA SER A 166 -8.98 20.56 -2.83
C SER A 166 -8.97 19.39 -3.82
N ASN A 167 -9.70 19.50 -4.93
CA ASN A 167 -9.71 18.49 -5.99
C ASN A 167 -8.32 18.28 -6.61
N ASN A 168 -7.45 19.30 -6.63
CA ASN A 168 -6.07 19.17 -7.09
C ASN A 168 -5.15 18.49 -6.06
N ARG A 169 -5.43 18.62 -4.76
CA ARG A 169 -4.70 17.95 -3.66
C ARG A 169 -5.09 16.47 -3.53
N ARG A 170 -4.50 15.62 -4.38
CA ARG A 170 -4.82 14.18 -4.47
C ARG A 170 -3.58 13.28 -4.65
N VAL A 171 -3.72 12.01 -4.32
CA VAL A 171 -2.89 10.92 -4.86
C VAL A 171 -3.76 10.08 -5.78
N GLU A 172 -3.30 9.83 -7.00
CA GLU A 172 -3.92 8.87 -7.91
C GLU A 172 -3.16 7.52 -7.81
N ILE A 173 -3.89 6.40 -7.81
CA ILE A 173 -3.32 5.08 -8.06
C ILE A 173 -3.87 4.60 -9.40
N THR A 174 -3.01 4.40 -10.39
CA THR A 174 -3.41 3.97 -11.74
C THR A 174 -2.81 2.62 -12.13
N MET A 175 -3.61 1.80 -12.80
CA MET A 175 -3.25 0.48 -13.32
C MET A 175 -3.69 0.41 -14.80
N PRO A 176 -2.77 0.58 -15.76
CA PRO A 176 -3.06 0.26 -17.16
C PRO A 176 -3.18 -1.27 -17.31
N ARG A 177 -4.21 -1.71 -18.04
CA ARG A 177 -4.49 -3.12 -18.37
C ARG A 177 -3.95 -3.51 -19.75
#